data_AF-A0A3D4B2K7-F1
#
_entry.id   AF-A0A3D4B2K7-F1
#
_cell.length_a   1.000
_cell.length_b   1.000
_cell.length_c   1.000
_cell.angle_alpha   90.00
_cell.angle_beta   90.00
_cell.angle_gamma   90.00
#
_symmetry.space_group_name_H-M   'P 1'
#
loop_
_entity.id
_entity.type
_entity.pdbx_description
1 polymer ?
#
loop_
_entity_poly.entity_id
_entity_poly.type
_entity_poly.pdbx_seq_one_letter_code
_entity_poly.pdbx_strand_id
1 'polypeptide(L)' 'MILDDDLHGFNGHIDLVGSGSDEDIEMFLRYYADALHRQQWPQDWSKDMMPETKPLPYDRDRLLPKPE' A
#
# COMPACT_ATOMS: atom_id res chain seq x y z
N MET A 1 24.86 13.10 9.27
CA MET A 1 23.98 12.91 8.10
C MET A 1 23.73 14.29 7.54
N ILE A 2 24.25 14.55 6.33
CA ILE A 2 23.92 15.74 5.58
C ILE A 2 22.49 15.50 5.09
N LEU A 3 21.56 16.35 5.52
CA LEU A 3 20.24 16.42 4.92
C LEU A 3 20.43 17.24 3.65
N ASP A 4 20.50 16.56 2.51
CA ASP A 4 20.57 17.23 1.22
C ASP A 4 19.28 18.05 1.02
N ASP A 5 19.48 19.33 0.71
CA ASP A 5 18.54 20.44 0.64
C ASP A 5 17.66 20.41 -0.63
N ASP A 6 17.41 19.22 -1.19
CA ASP A 6 16.81 19.01 -2.53
C ASP A 6 15.46 18.28 -2.50
N LEU A 7 14.67 18.44 -1.42
CA LEU A 7 13.33 17.86 -1.31
C LEU A 7 12.23 18.78 -1.89
N HIS A 8 12.52 19.45 -3.01
CA HIS A 8 11.49 20.21 -3.74
C HIS A 8 10.65 19.26 -4.61
N GLY A 9 9.57 18.72 -4.02
CA GLY A 9 8.48 18.09 -4.78
C GLY A 9 8.04 16.70 -4.33
N PHE A 10 8.12 16.35 -3.04
CA PHE A 10 7.50 15.10 -2.58
C PHE A 10 5.97 15.21 -2.61
N ASN A 11 5.33 14.47 -3.52
CA ASN A 11 3.88 14.25 -3.47
C ASN A 11 3.62 13.03 -2.58
N GLY A 12 3.16 13.29 -1.36
CA GLY A 12 2.74 12.26 -0.41
C GLY A 12 1.25 12.35 -0.13
N HIS A 13 0.61 11.21 0.09
CA HIS A 13 -0.75 11.15 0.62
C HIS A 13 -0.70 10.84 2.11
N ILE A 14 -1.47 11.57 2.91
CA ILE A 14 -1.70 11.25 4.31
C ILE A 14 -2.82 10.21 4.35
N ASP A 15 -2.49 9.00 4.78
CA ASP A 15 -3.48 8.01 5.17
C ASP A 15 -4.00 8.36 6.57
N LEU A 16 -5.31 8.62 6.69
CA LEU A 16 -5.94 8.95 7.97
C LEU A 16 -6.37 7.70 8.76
N VAL A 17 -6.40 6.55 8.11
CA VAL A 17 -6.88 5.28 8.69
C VAL A 17 -5.78 4.25 8.85
N GLY A 18 -4.73 4.30 8.03
CA GLY A 18 -3.55 3.47 8.15
C GLY A 18 -2.47 4.12 9.02
N SER A 19 -1.89 3.34 9.93
CA SER A 19 -0.74 3.71 10.75
C SER A 19 0.60 3.28 10.14
N GLY A 20 0.56 2.38 9.15
CA GLY A 20 1.74 1.71 8.60
C GLY A 20 2.32 0.66 9.55
N SER A 21 1.54 0.16 10.52
CA SER A 21 1.93 -0.98 11.35
C SER A 21 2.01 -2.26 10.54
N ASP A 22 2.64 -3.30 11.10
CA ASP A 22 2.73 -4.62 10.48
C ASP A 22 1.33 -5.20 10.16
N GLU A 23 0.34 -4.94 11.03
CA GLU A 23 -1.04 -5.36 10.81
C GLU A 23 -1.70 -4.63 9.62
N ASP A 24 -1.46 -3.32 9.49
CA ASP A 24 -1.97 -2.53 8.36
C ASP A 24 -1.32 -2.97 7.05
N ILE A 25 0.00 -3.23 7.08
CA ILE A 25 0.77 -3.77 5.96
C ILE A 25 0.23 -5.15 5.55
N GLU A 26 0.05 -6.06 6.51
CA GLU A 26 -0.52 -7.38 6.23
C GLU A 26 -1.92 -7.27 5.62
N MET A 27 -2.77 -6.37 6.15
CA MET A 27 -4.11 -6.15 5.64
C MET A 27 -4.09 -5.63 4.19
N PHE A 28 -3.21 -4.66 3.89
CA PHE A 28 -3.01 -4.16 2.54
C PHE A 28 -2.55 -5.27 1.58
N LEU A 29 -1.49 -6.01 1.94
CA LEU A 29 -0.92 -7.07 1.10
C LEU A 29 -1.89 -8.23 0.85
N ARG A 30 -2.74 -8.54 1.84
CA ARG A 30 -3.72 -9.63 1.75
C ARG A 30 -4.91 -9.28 0.89
N TYR A 31 -5.46 -8.07 0.97
CA TYR A 31 -6.76 -7.74 0.36
C TYR A 31 -6.70 -6.72 -0.79
N TYR A 32 -5.71 -5.83 -0.80
CA TYR A 32 -5.72 -4.64 -1.68
C TYR A 32 -4.54 -4.57 -2.65
N ALA A 33 -3.40 -5.18 -2.32
CA ALA A 33 -2.23 -5.16 -3.19
C ALA A 33 -2.46 -5.98 -4.47
N ASP A 34 -2.28 -5.32 -5.62
CA ASP A 34 -2.30 -5.99 -6.91
C ASP A 34 -1.00 -6.79 -7.19
N ALA A 35 -0.95 -7.43 -8.36
CA ALA A 35 0.19 -8.25 -8.75
C ALA A 35 1.51 -7.44 -8.87
N LEU A 36 1.45 -6.19 -9.31
CA LEU A 36 2.63 -5.34 -9.48
C LEU A 36 3.20 -4.96 -8.11
N HIS A 37 2.34 -4.47 -7.21
CA HIS A 37 2.74 -4.12 -5.85
C HIS A 37 3.34 -5.32 -5.12
N ARG A 38 2.72 -6.50 -5.25
CA ARG A 38 3.23 -7.74 -4.60
C ARG A 38 4.57 -8.21 -5.17
N GLN A 39 4.82 -8.00 -6.46
CA GLN A 39 6.11 -8.31 -7.08
C GLN A 39 7.23 -7.36 -6.61
N GLN A 40 6.90 -6.08 -6.44
CA GLN A 40 7.85 -5.04 -6.03
C GLN A 40 8.16 -5.10 -4.53
N TRP A 41 7.17 -5.41 -3.70
CA TRP A 41 7.30 -5.42 -2.24
C TRP A 41 8.57 -6.09 -1.69
N PRO A 42 8.92 -7.35 -2.06
CA PRO A 42 10.12 -8.00 -1.50
C PRO A 42 11.44 -7.34 -1.96
N GLN A 43 11.44 -6.56 -3.04
CA GLN A 43 12.61 -5.81 -3.49
C GLN A 43 12.85 -4.59 -2.60
N ASP A 44 11.76 -3.91 -2.24
CA ASP A 44 11.79 -2.69 -1.43
C ASP A 44 11.87 -3.02 0.08
N TRP A 45 11.29 -4.14 0.51
CA TRP A 45 11.09 -4.53 1.92
C TRP A 45 11.42 -6.02 2.11
N SER A 46 12.71 -6.35 2.12
CA SER A 46 13.23 -7.74 2.06
C SER A 46 12.88 -8.69 3.22
N LYS A 47 12.19 -8.24 4.27
CA LYS A 47 12.03 -9.00 5.53
C LYS A 47 10.63 -9.56 5.78
N ASP A 48 9.62 -9.11 5.04
CA ASP A 48 8.24 -9.45 5.37
C ASP A 48 7.77 -10.67 4.58
N MET A 49 7.16 -11.64 5.28
CA MET A 49 6.52 -12.76 4.60
C MET A 49 5.34 -12.24 3.78
N MET A 50 5.33 -12.55 2.49
CA MET A 50 4.25 -12.16 1.59
C MET A 50 2.99 -13.01 1.88
N PRO A 51 1.90 -12.44 2.44
CA PRO A 51 0.72 -13.21 2.78
C PRO A 51 -0.02 -13.68 1.52
N GLU A 52 -0.79 -14.76 1.62
CA GLU A 52 -1.71 -15.17 0.55
C GLU A 52 -2.76 -14.08 0.26
N THR A 53 -3.03 -13.83 -1.02
CA THR A 53 -4.09 -12.91 -1.45
C THR A 53 -5.46 -13.50 -1.13
N LYS A 54 -6.38 -12.65 -0.64
CA LYS A 54 -7.77 -12.99 -0.36
C LYS A 54 -8.73 -12.02 -1.05
N PRO A 55 -9.94 -12.45 -1.43
CA PRO A 55 -10.95 -11.54 -1.95
C PRO A 55 -11.29 -10.47 -0.92
N LEU A 56 -11.70 -9.29 -1.41
CA LEU A 56 -12.12 -8.19 -0.56
C LEU A 56 -13.23 -8.63 0.41
N PRO A 57 -13.12 -8.26 1.70
CA PRO A 57 -14.14 -8.63 2.68
C PRO A 57 -15.48 -7.93 2.45
N TYR A 58 -15.45 -6.77 1.77
CA TYR A 58 -16.62 -5.96 1.47
C TYR A 58 -16.56 -5.41 0.04
N ASP A 59 -17.73 -5.38 -0.61
CA ASP A 59 -17.94 -4.71 -1.90
C ASP A 59 -18.10 -3.20 -1.70
N ARG A 60 -17.02 -2.54 -1.28
CA ARG A 60 -16.96 -1.09 -1.06
C ARG A 60 -17.12 -0.31 -2.36
N ASP A 61 -16.61 -0.88 -3.45
CA ASP A 61 -16.39 -0.14 -4.69
C ASP A 61 -17.61 -0.14 -5.61
N ARG A 62 -18.64 -0.95 -5.31
CA ARG A 62 -19.91 -1.02 -6.08
C ARG A 62 -20.59 0.31 -6.35
N LEU A 63 -20.46 1.28 -5.44
CA LEU A 63 -21.11 2.59 -5.55
C LEU A 63 -20.15 3.69 -6.01
N LEU A 64 -18.89 3.37 -6.30
CA LEU A 64 -17.94 4.37 -6.78
C LEU A 64 -18.34 4.83 -8.19
N PRO A 65 -18.20 6.13 -8.49
CA PRO A 65 -18.42 6.64 -9.83
C PRO A 65 -17.43 5.97 -10.79
N LYS A 66 -17.92 5.59 -11.96
CA LYS A 66 -17.09 5.04 -13.03
C LYS A 66 -16.43 6.18 -13.79
N PRO A 67 -15.17 6.02 -14.24
CA PRO A 67 -14.58 6.97 -15.18
C PRO A 67 -15.43 7.03 -16.47
N GLU A 68 -15.58 8.23 -17.04
CA GLU A 68 -16.19 8.44 -18.37
C GLU A 68 -15.27 8.02 -19.51
#